data_AF-A0A942C3U0-F1
#
_entry.id   AF-A0A942C3U0-F1
#
_cell.length_a   1.000
_cell.length_b   1.000
_cell.length_c   1.000
_cell.angle_alpha   90.00
_cell.angle_beta   90.00
_cell.angle_gamma   90.00
#
_symmetry.space_group_name_H-M   'P 1'
#
loop_
_entity.id
_entity.type
_entity.pdbx_description
1 polymer ?
#
loop_
_entity_poly.entity_id
_entity_poly.type
_entity_poly.pdbx_seq_one_letter_code
_entity_poly.pdbx_strand_id
1 'polypeptide(L)'
;MKFRTLISIFRFPLLLVIPCIFLVYFSSASLAQTPVLDVEEQAILKLINDYRTANGLGTLQASVAVTNASKWMSNDMATKNYFSHTDSTGRDPFVRMSAFGYNYNTWKGENIAAGYSDAVNTFNQWKNSPSHNETMLNPNFKVIGIGRVVNLGAYYRYYWTTDFGGFVDAVITPTPPIVNTVSAASYSTNVAPDSLVSIFGAGLGSGIYNAISLPLPKSLGGTEVTVNGAAADLLYVSPAQINYVLPSNLSPGTAAIEVKTNGVVVGKGIATVASAAPGLFTITSDGNGIPAGYSTFDGITTKVLFNSDGTSRAVEAGTAQRPNYLVLFGTGFRKRTNLSNVQVRIGGIIAQVDYAGAQTNYVGLDQLNIVIPTSARGSGEVDLILTVDGKPANRVRVNIGN
;
A
#
# COMPACT_ATOMS: atom_id res chain seq x y z
N MET A 1 -24.24 55.49 -29.02
CA MET A 1 -25.17 56.64 -28.95
C MET A 1 -26.15 56.37 -27.81
N LYS A 2 -26.12 57.24 -26.77
CA LYS A 2 -27.13 57.58 -25.73
C LYS A 2 -28.20 56.54 -25.33
N PHE A 3 -28.64 56.33 -24.09
CA PHE A 3 -28.51 56.87 -22.71
C PHE A 3 -29.31 55.82 -21.86
N ARG A 4 -28.87 55.39 -20.65
CA ARG A 4 -29.39 55.82 -19.32
C ARG A 4 -30.91 55.63 -19.12
N THR A 5 -31.51 55.25 -17.99
CA THR A 5 -31.16 55.08 -16.56
C THR A 5 -32.50 54.82 -15.87
N LEU A 6 -32.56 54.09 -14.74
CA LEU A 6 -33.35 54.55 -13.59
C LEU A 6 -32.85 53.94 -12.28
N ILE A 7 -32.57 54.86 -11.37
CA ILE A 7 -31.96 54.75 -10.05
C ILE A 7 -33.04 55.23 -9.06
N SER A 8 -33.07 54.65 -7.86
CA SER A 8 -33.50 55.34 -6.62
C SER A 8 -32.84 54.58 -5.46
N ILE A 9 -31.72 55.02 -4.89
CA ILE A 9 -31.47 56.12 -3.92
C ILE A 9 -32.30 55.96 -2.63
N PHE A 10 -31.61 55.52 -1.58
CA PHE A 10 -31.69 56.14 -0.26
C PHE A 10 -30.28 56.46 0.22
N ARG A 11 -30.05 57.72 0.59
CA ARG A 11 -28.86 58.25 1.25
C ARG A 11 -29.33 58.93 2.53
N PHE A 12 -28.67 58.66 3.65
CA PHE A 12 -28.44 59.64 4.71
C PHE A 12 -27.00 59.48 5.23
N PRO A 13 -26.30 60.57 5.61
CA PRO A 13 -24.89 60.58 6.00
C PRO A 13 -24.74 60.41 7.52
N LEU A 14 -23.52 60.14 8.00
CA LEU A 14 -22.79 60.96 9.00
C LEU A 14 -21.73 60.15 9.77
N LEU A 15 -20.58 60.81 9.98
CA LEU A 15 -19.56 60.65 11.02
C LEU A 15 -18.53 59.50 10.90
N LEU A 16 -17.33 59.91 10.45
CA LEU A 16 -16.06 59.24 10.68
C LEU A 16 -15.72 59.31 12.18
N VAL A 17 -15.71 58.17 12.86
CA VAL A 17 -15.00 57.99 14.13
C VAL A 17 -14.03 56.84 13.90
N ILE A 18 -12.73 57.14 13.92
CA ILE A 18 -11.67 56.13 13.84
C ILE A 18 -11.49 55.59 15.26
N PRO A 19 -11.81 54.32 15.56
CA PRO A 19 -11.27 53.68 16.75
C PRO A 19 -9.90 53.13 16.38
N CYS A 20 -8.87 53.57 17.09
CA CYS A 20 -7.58 52.88 17.18
C CYS A 20 -7.85 51.42 17.58
N ILE A 21 -7.86 50.52 16.60
CA ILE A 21 -7.80 49.08 16.85
C ILE A 21 -6.36 48.79 17.24
N PHE A 22 -6.14 48.64 18.55
CA PHE A 22 -5.02 47.86 19.05
C PHE A 22 -5.17 46.44 18.49
N LEU A 23 -4.42 46.14 17.43
CA LEU A 23 -4.30 44.80 16.88
C LEU A 23 -3.49 43.99 17.88
N VAL A 24 -4.18 43.38 18.85
CA VAL A 24 -3.59 42.34 19.70
C VAL A 24 -3.32 41.16 18.76
N TYR A 25 -2.06 41.03 18.33
CA TYR A 25 -1.57 39.80 17.73
C TYR A 25 -1.65 38.71 18.81
N PHE A 26 -2.77 38.00 18.87
CA PHE A 26 -2.74 36.65 19.41
C PHE A 26 -1.92 35.83 18.42
N SER A 27 -0.65 35.57 18.78
CA SER A 27 0.07 34.45 18.20
C SER A 27 -0.74 33.20 18.55
N SER A 28 -1.54 32.72 17.61
CA SER A 28 -1.95 31.33 17.66
C SER A 28 -0.65 30.53 17.60
N ALA A 29 -0.22 30.01 18.75
CA ALA A 29 0.77 28.94 18.76
C ALA A 29 0.21 27.89 17.81
N SER A 30 0.85 27.69 16.64
CA SER A 30 0.48 26.57 15.79
C SER A 30 0.66 25.36 16.69
N LEU A 31 -0.39 24.57 16.90
CA LEU A 31 -0.21 23.26 17.50
C LEU A 31 0.84 22.56 16.63
N ALA A 32 2.05 22.36 17.19
CA ALA A 32 3.12 21.71 16.47
C ALA A 32 2.57 20.37 16.00
N GLN A 33 2.54 20.18 14.68
CA GLN A 33 1.97 18.99 14.07
C GLN A 33 2.64 17.76 14.71
N THR A 34 1.84 16.83 15.24
CA THR A 34 2.34 15.56 15.77
C THR A 34 3.19 14.89 14.70
N PRO A 35 4.48 14.62 14.94
CA PRO A 35 5.33 14.02 13.93
C PRO A 35 4.86 12.60 13.65
N VAL A 36 4.88 12.22 12.37
CA VAL A 36 4.62 10.85 11.92
C VAL A 36 5.97 10.14 11.80
N LEU A 37 6.06 8.91 12.33
CA LEU A 37 7.21 8.04 12.11
C LEU A 37 7.08 7.35 10.76
N ASP A 38 8.10 7.43 9.92
CA ASP A 38 8.17 6.63 8.69
C ASP A 38 8.35 5.12 9.00
N VAL A 39 8.33 4.28 7.96
CA VAL A 39 8.41 2.82 8.14
C VAL A 39 9.72 2.35 8.79
N GLU A 40 10.84 3.04 8.52
CA GLU A 40 12.14 2.73 9.09
C GLU A 40 12.28 3.32 10.50
N GLU A 41 11.71 4.50 10.77
CA GLU A 41 11.61 5.07 12.11
C GLU A 41 10.73 4.20 13.04
N GLN A 42 9.67 3.59 12.51
CA GLN A 42 8.90 2.59 13.26
C GLN A 42 9.67 1.27 13.43
N ALA A 43 10.42 0.83 12.41
CA ALA A 43 11.26 -0.37 12.48
C ALA A 43 12.39 -0.24 13.51
N ILE A 44 13.07 0.90 13.58
CA ILE A 44 14.14 1.12 14.56
C ILE A 44 13.57 1.15 15.98
N LEU A 45 12.39 1.77 16.20
CA LEU A 45 11.70 1.73 17.48
C LEU A 45 11.43 0.28 17.92
N LYS A 46 10.91 -0.54 17.00
CA LYS A 46 10.63 -1.95 17.25
C LYS A 46 11.91 -2.71 17.60
N LEU A 47 12.98 -2.58 16.80
CA LEU A 47 14.25 -3.26 17.04
C LEU A 47 14.84 -2.91 18.41
N ILE A 48 14.82 -1.63 18.79
CA ILE A 48 15.29 -1.17 20.11
C ILE A 48 14.41 -1.77 21.22
N ASN A 49 13.09 -1.75 21.06
CA ASN A 49 12.16 -2.28 22.06
C ASN A 49 12.25 -3.80 22.24
N ASP A 50 12.41 -4.54 21.14
CA ASP A 50 12.65 -5.99 21.17
C ASP A 50 13.97 -6.29 21.89
N TYR A 51 15.02 -5.52 21.60
CA TYR A 51 16.32 -5.67 22.25
C TYR A 51 16.27 -5.33 23.74
N ARG A 52 15.59 -4.24 24.12
CA ARG A 52 15.36 -3.89 25.53
C ARG A 52 14.60 -4.99 26.26
N THR A 53 13.54 -5.52 25.65
CA THR A 53 12.74 -6.63 26.21
C THR A 53 13.59 -7.88 26.40
N ALA A 54 14.42 -8.24 25.42
CA ALA A 54 15.35 -9.37 25.50
C ALA A 54 16.39 -9.22 26.63
N ASN A 55 16.66 -7.99 27.07
CA ASN A 55 17.55 -7.67 28.20
C ASN A 55 16.78 -7.36 29.50
N GLY A 56 15.49 -7.73 29.58
CA GLY A 56 14.68 -7.58 30.80
C GLY A 56 14.20 -6.15 31.09
N LEU A 57 14.23 -5.26 30.11
CA LEU A 57 13.84 -3.85 30.24
C LEU A 57 12.45 -3.59 29.64
N GLY A 58 11.79 -2.54 30.14
CA GLY A 58 10.55 -2.04 29.55
C GLY A 58 10.76 -1.35 28.19
N THR A 59 9.73 -1.38 27.36
CA THR A 59 9.70 -0.71 26.06
C THR A 59 9.64 0.81 26.20
N LEU A 60 10.11 1.50 25.17
CA LEU A 60 10.07 2.94 24.99
C LEU A 60 8.87 3.34 24.15
N GLN A 61 8.26 4.47 24.50
CA GLN A 61 7.19 5.10 23.73
C GLN A 61 7.75 6.26 22.91
N ALA A 62 7.30 6.44 21.67
CA ALA A 62 7.75 7.54 20.84
C ALA A 62 7.17 8.87 21.35
N SER A 63 8.01 9.80 21.82
CA SER A 63 7.58 11.12 22.32
C SER A 63 7.49 12.13 21.18
N VAL A 64 6.44 12.96 21.19
CA VAL A 64 6.24 14.05 20.21
C VAL A 64 7.35 15.08 20.29
N ALA A 65 7.63 15.62 21.49
CA ALA A 65 8.64 16.67 21.69
C ALA A 65 10.04 16.16 21.36
N VAL A 66 10.37 14.96 21.84
CA VAL A 66 11.69 14.35 21.64
C VAL A 66 11.89 13.97 20.17
N THR A 67 10.86 13.47 19.48
CA THR A 67 10.93 13.18 18.02
C THR A 67 11.19 14.44 17.20
N ASN A 68 10.55 15.56 17.53
CA ASN A 68 10.81 16.83 16.84
C ASN A 68 12.25 17.30 17.05
N ALA A 69 12.82 17.12 18.25
CA ALA A 69 14.23 17.40 18.52
C ALA A 69 15.18 16.51 17.70
N SER A 70 14.88 15.21 17.59
CA SER A 70 15.69 14.26 16.82
C SER A 70 15.60 14.52 15.32
N LYS A 71 14.40 14.82 14.78
CA LYS A 71 14.21 15.20 13.36
C LYS A 71 14.94 16.49 13.02
N TRP A 72 14.90 17.48 13.91
CA TRP A 72 15.70 18.69 13.76
C TRP A 72 17.19 18.37 13.64
N MET A 73 17.71 17.52 14.54
CA MET A 73 19.12 17.20 14.57
C MET A 73 19.58 16.47 13.31
N SER A 74 18.83 15.45 12.86
CA SER A 74 19.12 14.75 11.62
C SER A 74 19.05 15.67 10.39
N ASN A 75 18.06 16.57 10.34
CA ASN A 75 17.98 17.56 9.27
C ASN A 75 19.14 18.56 9.30
N ASP A 76 19.55 19.00 10.49
CA ASP A 76 20.64 19.96 10.64
C ASP A 76 21.98 19.36 10.21
N MET A 77 22.30 18.14 10.67
CA MET A 77 23.47 17.38 10.22
C MET A 77 23.47 17.17 8.70
N ALA A 78 22.32 16.79 8.14
CA ALA A 78 22.18 16.52 6.71
C ALA A 78 22.29 17.80 5.85
N THR A 79 21.73 18.91 6.30
CA THR A 79 21.70 20.17 5.52
C THR A 79 23.03 20.93 5.61
N LYS A 80 23.73 20.84 6.73
CA LYS A 80 25.02 21.52 6.97
C LYS A 80 26.22 20.60 6.80
N ASN A 81 25.99 19.35 6.42
CA ASN A 81 26.98 18.35 6.07
C ASN A 81 28.04 18.13 7.17
N TYR A 82 27.58 17.90 8.40
CA TYR A 82 28.44 17.60 9.56
C TYR A 82 27.90 16.42 10.37
N PHE A 83 28.69 15.93 11.33
CA PHE A 83 28.29 14.86 12.25
C PHE A 83 28.80 15.18 13.66
N SER A 84 27.91 15.54 14.57
CA SER A 84 28.21 15.94 15.96
C SER A 84 26.94 15.81 16.81
N HIS A 85 27.08 15.73 18.13
CA HIS A 85 25.96 15.82 19.09
C HIS A 85 25.47 17.27 19.31
N THR A 86 26.34 18.24 19.04
CA THR A 86 26.00 19.67 19.13
C THR A 86 25.44 20.14 17.81
N ASP A 87 24.25 20.73 17.84
CA ASP A 87 23.64 21.25 16.63
C ASP A 87 24.35 22.52 16.13
N SER A 88 24.07 22.94 14.91
CA SER A 88 24.70 24.10 14.29
C SER A 88 24.32 25.46 14.90
N THR A 89 23.37 25.47 15.84
CA THR A 89 23.04 26.64 16.67
C THR A 89 23.79 26.64 17.99
N GLY A 90 24.63 25.62 18.24
CA GLY A 90 25.43 25.46 19.45
C GLY A 90 24.68 24.75 20.58
N ARG A 91 23.50 24.15 20.33
CA ARG A 91 22.74 23.44 21.37
C ARG A 91 23.22 22.01 21.49
N ASP A 92 23.51 21.60 22.72
CA ASP A 92 23.64 20.18 23.04
C ASP A 92 22.27 19.47 22.95
N PRO A 93 22.23 18.12 23.03
CA PRO A 93 21.00 17.36 22.88
C PRO A 93 19.92 17.73 23.90
N PHE A 94 20.31 18.06 25.13
CA PHE A 94 19.37 18.34 26.22
C PHE A 94 18.78 19.74 26.11
N VAL A 95 19.59 20.72 25.71
CA VAL A 95 19.13 22.07 25.37
C VAL A 95 18.21 22.00 24.15
N ARG A 96 18.53 21.18 23.15
CA ARG A 96 17.67 20.97 21.98
C ARG A 96 16.34 20.32 22.38
N MET A 97 16.33 19.24 23.13
CA MET A 97 15.11 18.61 23.66
C MET A 97 14.24 19.62 24.44
N SER A 98 14.86 20.46 25.27
CA SER A 98 14.18 21.54 26.01
C SER A 98 13.53 22.57 25.08
N ALA A 99 14.25 22.99 24.03
CA ALA A 99 13.73 23.93 23.02
C ALA A 99 12.52 23.37 22.23
N PHE A 100 12.36 22.05 22.15
CA PHE A 100 11.21 21.37 21.55
C PHE A 100 10.12 20.98 22.57
N GLY A 101 10.23 21.44 23.83
CA GLY A 101 9.18 21.29 24.85
C GLY A 101 9.39 20.15 25.84
N TYR A 102 10.48 19.38 25.76
CA TYR A 102 10.77 18.29 26.70
C TYR A 102 11.54 18.81 27.95
N ASN A 103 10.83 19.60 28.76
CA ASN A 103 11.37 20.36 29.90
C ASN A 103 11.28 19.64 31.25
N TYR A 104 11.43 18.32 31.25
CA TYR A 104 11.36 17.51 32.46
C TYR A 104 12.75 17.35 33.10
N ASN A 105 12.82 17.44 34.42
CA ASN A 105 13.99 17.05 35.19
C ASN A 105 14.03 15.52 35.29
N THR A 106 14.67 14.90 34.31
CA THR A 106 14.67 13.45 34.12
C THR A 106 15.94 13.00 33.41
N TRP A 107 16.14 11.69 33.32
CA TRP A 107 17.22 11.10 32.54
C TRP A 107 17.04 11.41 31.06
N LYS A 108 18.12 11.83 30.39
CA LYS A 108 18.16 12.12 28.95
C LYS A 108 19.39 11.49 28.31
N GLY A 109 19.34 11.19 27.02
CA GLY A 109 20.45 10.63 26.26
C GLY A 109 20.26 10.81 24.75
N GLU A 110 21.30 10.59 23.96
CA GLU A 110 21.23 10.65 22.50
C GLU A 110 22.15 9.60 21.87
N ASN A 111 21.67 8.94 20.82
CA ASN A 111 22.50 8.24 19.85
C ASN A 111 22.32 8.87 18.46
N ILE A 112 23.42 9.07 17.72
CA ILE A 112 23.41 9.50 16.31
C ILE A 112 24.10 8.47 15.43
N ALA A 113 23.69 8.37 14.17
CA ALA A 113 24.26 7.47 13.16
C ALA A 113 24.16 8.08 11.76
N ALA A 114 25.00 7.62 10.84
CA ALA A 114 24.96 8.06 9.44
C ALA A 114 25.43 6.96 8.48
N GLY A 115 24.98 7.02 7.22
CA GLY A 115 25.45 6.18 6.12
C GLY A 115 24.53 5.03 5.71
N TYR A 116 23.66 4.53 6.60
CA TYR A 116 22.70 3.48 6.27
C TYR A 116 21.31 4.04 6.03
N SER A 117 20.65 3.52 4.99
CA SER A 117 19.26 3.87 4.71
C SER A 117 18.31 3.17 5.68
N ASP A 118 18.57 1.94 6.11
CA ASP A 118 17.61 1.10 6.82
C ASP A 118 17.85 1.00 8.33
N ALA A 119 16.77 0.67 9.05
CA ALA A 119 16.75 0.53 10.50
C ALA A 119 17.62 -0.63 11.00
N VAL A 120 17.66 -1.75 10.27
CA VAL A 120 18.40 -2.95 10.71
C VAL A 120 19.89 -2.67 10.80
N ASN A 121 20.47 -2.07 9.76
CA ASN A 121 21.89 -1.73 9.73
C ASN A 121 22.21 -0.62 10.75
N THR A 122 21.33 0.37 10.90
CA THR A 122 21.48 1.45 11.88
C THR A 122 21.44 0.92 13.32
N PHE A 123 20.48 0.04 13.63
CA PHE A 123 20.38 -0.63 14.93
C PHE A 123 21.65 -1.43 15.24
N ASN A 124 22.14 -2.21 14.27
CA ASN A 124 23.36 -3.00 14.45
C ASN A 124 24.60 -2.10 14.66
N GLN A 125 24.65 -0.93 14.02
CA GLN A 125 25.72 0.06 14.24
C GLN A 125 25.73 0.55 15.70
N TRP A 126 24.57 0.91 16.26
CA TRP A 126 24.49 1.30 17.67
C TRP A 126 24.74 0.13 18.63
N LYS A 127 24.17 -1.04 18.36
CA LYS A 127 24.34 -2.23 19.20
C LYS A 127 25.80 -2.66 19.32
N ASN A 128 26.57 -2.55 18.24
CA ASN A 128 27.99 -2.93 18.22
C ASN A 128 28.92 -1.85 18.80
N SER A 129 28.38 -0.68 19.19
CA SER A 129 29.14 0.39 19.82
C SER A 129 28.83 0.44 21.33
N PRO A 130 29.82 0.24 22.23
CA PRO A 130 29.56 0.13 23.66
C PRO A 130 28.76 1.29 24.26
N SER A 131 29.10 2.55 23.93
CA SER A 131 28.41 3.74 24.45
C SER A 131 26.98 3.89 23.92
N HIS A 132 26.76 3.64 22.63
CA HIS A 132 25.43 3.71 22.03
C HIS A 132 24.54 2.57 22.55
N ASN A 133 25.12 1.38 22.73
CA ASN A 133 24.41 0.22 23.29
C ASN A 133 24.00 0.45 24.74
N GLU A 134 24.87 1.03 25.56
CA GLU A 134 24.54 1.41 26.95
C GLU A 134 23.37 2.40 26.99
N THR A 135 23.35 3.40 26.10
CA THR A 135 22.24 4.35 25.98
C THR A 135 20.93 3.64 25.65
N MET A 136 20.92 2.71 24.68
CA MET A 136 19.72 1.93 24.33
C MET A 136 19.21 1.05 25.48
N LEU A 137 20.09 0.61 26.37
CA LEU A 137 19.78 -0.27 27.51
C LEU A 137 19.62 0.47 28.85
N ASN A 138 19.60 1.80 28.87
CA ASN A 138 19.41 2.52 30.12
C ASN A 138 17.97 2.28 30.66
N PRO A 139 17.81 1.74 31.89
CA PRO A 139 16.50 1.38 32.45
C PRO A 139 15.64 2.60 32.83
N ASN A 140 16.27 3.77 32.96
CA ASN A 140 15.57 5.00 33.34
C ASN A 140 14.78 5.61 32.19
N PHE A 141 15.11 5.28 30.94
CA PHE A 141 14.38 5.80 29.78
C PHE A 141 13.00 5.14 29.64
N LYS A 142 12.01 5.97 29.32
CA LYS A 142 10.61 5.61 29.09
C LYS A 142 10.12 6.08 27.72
N VAL A 143 10.74 7.12 27.17
CA VAL A 143 10.43 7.65 25.83
C VAL A 143 11.67 7.74 24.96
N ILE A 144 11.42 7.75 23.66
CA ILE A 144 12.40 7.93 22.59
C ILE A 144 11.84 8.91 21.56
N GLY A 145 12.70 9.76 21.00
CA GLY A 145 12.44 10.50 19.77
C GLY A 145 13.30 9.92 18.66
N ILE A 146 12.79 9.95 17.43
CA ILE A 146 13.46 9.33 16.28
C ILE A 146 13.44 10.32 15.13
N GLY A 147 14.60 10.61 14.57
CA GLY A 147 14.73 11.37 13.34
C GLY A 147 15.56 10.60 12.33
N ARG A 148 15.04 10.48 11.11
CA ARG A 148 15.79 10.00 9.94
C ARG A 148 15.62 10.99 8.80
N VAL A 149 16.73 11.43 8.22
CA VAL A 149 16.71 12.38 7.09
C VAL A 149 17.63 11.90 5.98
N VAL A 150 17.14 11.96 4.74
CA VAL A 150 17.90 11.70 3.53
C VAL A 150 18.23 13.02 2.82
N ASN A 151 19.51 13.22 2.52
CA ASN A 151 19.99 14.29 1.65
C ASN A 151 21.05 13.73 0.70
N LEU A 152 20.69 13.52 -0.56
CA LEU A 152 21.58 12.92 -1.57
C LEU A 152 22.83 13.78 -1.87
N GLY A 153 22.81 15.08 -1.54
CA GLY A 153 23.95 15.98 -1.67
C GLY A 153 24.89 16.00 -0.46
N ALA A 154 24.52 15.37 0.66
CA ALA A 154 25.34 15.31 1.86
C ALA A 154 26.30 14.11 1.85
N TYR A 155 27.41 14.21 2.57
CA TYR A 155 28.51 13.24 2.57
C TYR A 155 28.03 11.82 2.93
N TYR A 156 27.23 11.68 4.00
CA TYR A 156 26.73 10.37 4.44
C TYR A 156 25.39 9.97 3.83
N ARG A 157 24.72 10.89 3.12
CA ARG A 157 23.38 10.75 2.52
C ARG A 157 22.21 10.50 3.48
N TYR A 158 22.37 9.62 4.46
CA TYR A 158 21.37 9.27 5.48
C TYR A 158 21.89 9.61 6.86
N TYR A 159 21.08 10.30 7.64
CA TYR A 159 21.39 10.73 9.00
C TYR A 159 20.28 10.30 9.94
N TRP A 160 20.67 9.79 11.11
CA TRP A 160 19.79 9.26 12.13
C TRP A 160 20.11 9.87 13.49
N THR A 161 19.07 10.19 14.24
CA THR A 161 19.14 10.63 15.63
C THR A 161 18.08 9.90 16.44
N THR A 162 18.46 9.40 17.61
CA THR A 162 17.53 8.97 18.65
C THR A 162 17.84 9.70 19.95
N ASP A 163 16.94 10.56 20.39
CA ASP A 163 17.00 11.18 21.71
C ASP A 163 16.15 10.36 22.69
N PHE A 164 16.53 10.29 23.96
CA PHE A 164 15.86 9.48 24.99
C PHE A 164 15.47 10.32 26.20
N GLY A 165 14.39 9.93 26.87
CA GLY A 165 13.86 10.64 28.04
C GLY A 165 13.24 9.70 29.09
N GLY A 166 13.35 10.05 30.37
CA GLY A 166 12.80 9.26 31.48
C GLY A 166 11.36 9.61 31.91
N PHE A 167 10.76 10.65 31.34
CA PHE A 167 9.38 11.06 31.59
C PHE A 167 8.50 10.80 30.36
N VAL A 168 7.30 10.23 30.55
CA VAL A 168 6.34 10.00 29.47
C VAL A 168 5.48 11.24 29.28
N ASP A 169 5.71 11.99 28.20
CA ASP A 169 4.93 13.14 27.79
C ASP A 169 3.92 12.76 26.69
N ALA A 170 3.57 13.70 25.80
CA ALA A 170 2.70 13.38 24.67
C ALA A 170 3.40 12.37 23.74
N VAL A 171 2.76 11.22 23.51
CA VAL A 171 3.31 10.13 22.69
C VAL A 171 2.67 10.05 21.30
N ILE A 172 3.46 9.65 20.31
CA ILE A 172 3.02 9.32 18.96
C ILE A 172 2.37 7.95 19.00
N THR A 173 1.08 7.88 18.67
CA THR A 173 0.42 6.62 18.40
C THR A 173 0.44 6.41 16.89
N PRO A 174 1.37 5.59 16.33
CA PRO A 174 1.40 5.35 14.90
C PRO A 174 0.07 4.72 14.49
N THR A 175 -0.72 5.47 13.74
CA THR A 175 -1.91 4.94 13.06
C THR A 175 -1.41 4.40 11.73
N PRO A 176 -1.44 3.08 11.48
CA PRO A 176 -1.00 2.54 10.21
C PRO A 176 -1.81 3.16 9.06
N PRO A 177 -1.18 3.47 7.92
CA PRO A 177 -1.89 3.87 6.72
C PRO A 177 -3.05 2.93 6.39
N ILE A 178 -4.15 3.48 5.88
CA ILE A 178 -5.24 2.66 5.36
C ILE A 178 -4.77 2.06 4.04
N VAL A 179 -4.86 0.74 3.93
CA VAL A 179 -4.62 0.00 2.69
C VAL A 179 -5.91 -0.63 2.20
N ASN A 180 -6.05 -0.74 0.88
CA ASN A 180 -7.18 -1.41 0.25
C ASN A 180 -6.72 -2.65 -0.49
N THR A 181 -7.40 -3.76 -0.25
CA THR A 181 -7.25 -4.99 -1.02
C THR A 181 -8.25 -4.96 -2.16
N VAL A 182 -7.77 -5.20 -3.37
CA VAL A 182 -8.59 -5.29 -4.58
C VAL A 182 -8.24 -6.52 -5.39
N SER A 183 -9.17 -6.99 -6.23
CA SER A 183 -8.88 -8.02 -7.23
C SER A 183 -7.68 -7.62 -8.09
N ALA A 184 -6.70 -8.51 -8.25
CA ALA A 184 -5.55 -8.25 -9.11
C ALA A 184 -5.94 -8.16 -10.60
N ALA A 185 -7.10 -8.70 -10.98
CA ALA A 185 -7.58 -8.74 -12.35
C ALA A 185 -8.39 -7.51 -12.76
N SER A 186 -9.17 -6.96 -11.83
CA SER A 186 -10.20 -5.94 -12.14
C SER A 186 -10.16 -4.71 -11.25
N TYR A 187 -9.35 -4.72 -10.20
CA TYR A 187 -9.33 -3.72 -9.12
C TYR A 187 -10.67 -3.54 -8.39
N SER A 188 -11.59 -4.49 -8.54
CA SER A 188 -12.82 -4.56 -7.72
C SER A 188 -12.47 -4.77 -6.24
N THR A 189 -13.21 -4.12 -5.34
CA THR A 189 -13.09 -4.27 -3.89
C THR A 189 -13.73 -5.56 -3.37
N ASN A 190 -14.56 -6.22 -4.18
CA ASN A 190 -15.05 -7.55 -3.88
C ASN A 190 -14.02 -8.59 -4.29
N VAL A 191 -13.67 -9.47 -3.36
CA VAL A 191 -12.64 -10.50 -3.52
C VAL A 191 -13.15 -11.84 -2.99
N ALA A 192 -12.49 -12.94 -3.33
CA ALA A 192 -12.93 -14.29 -2.95
C ALA A 192 -11.78 -15.12 -2.35
N PRO A 193 -12.08 -16.16 -1.55
CA PRO A 193 -11.05 -17.11 -1.10
C PRO A 193 -10.27 -17.68 -2.27
N ASP A 194 -8.97 -17.91 -2.09
CA ASP A 194 -8.03 -18.39 -3.11
C ASP A 194 -7.85 -17.47 -4.34
N SER A 195 -8.39 -16.23 -4.32
CA SER A 195 -8.17 -15.26 -5.40
C SER A 195 -6.86 -14.50 -5.26
N LEU A 196 -6.29 -14.11 -6.40
CA LEU A 196 -5.15 -13.22 -6.49
C LEU A 196 -5.62 -11.77 -6.33
N VAL A 197 -5.00 -11.08 -5.38
CA VAL A 197 -5.35 -9.71 -5.00
C VAL A 197 -4.12 -8.84 -4.90
N SER A 198 -4.35 -7.52 -4.97
CA SER A 198 -3.33 -6.50 -4.86
C SER A 198 -3.66 -5.53 -3.73
N ILE A 199 -2.62 -5.07 -3.04
CA ILE A 199 -2.65 -3.86 -2.20
C ILE A 199 -1.72 -2.84 -2.86
N PHE A 200 -2.19 -1.60 -2.96
CA PHE A 200 -1.38 -0.44 -3.38
C PHE A 200 -1.21 0.52 -2.21
N GLY A 201 -0.08 1.21 -2.15
CA GLY A 201 0.23 2.12 -1.07
C GLY A 201 1.64 2.69 -1.16
N ALA A 202 2.15 3.20 -0.05
CA ALA A 202 3.53 3.63 0.08
C ALA A 202 4.16 2.96 1.31
N GLY A 203 5.44 2.59 1.22
CA GLY A 203 6.16 1.94 2.32
C GLY A 203 5.68 0.51 2.63
N LEU A 204 5.09 -0.18 1.67
CA LEU A 204 4.55 -1.54 1.87
C LEU A 204 5.61 -2.63 1.99
N GLY A 205 6.82 -2.36 1.50
CA GLY A 205 7.96 -3.27 1.54
C GLY A 205 9.28 -2.51 1.43
N SER A 206 10.36 -3.15 1.86
CA SER A 206 11.72 -2.56 1.89
C SER A 206 12.42 -2.52 0.54
N GLY A 207 11.88 -3.21 -0.47
CA GLY A 207 12.46 -3.38 -1.79
C GLY A 207 11.54 -4.18 -2.70
N ILE A 208 12.00 -4.47 -3.92
CA ILE A 208 11.26 -5.27 -4.90
C ILE A 208 11.66 -6.74 -4.76
N TYR A 209 10.67 -7.60 -4.51
CA TYR A 209 10.86 -9.03 -4.32
C TYR A 209 9.79 -9.82 -5.08
N ASN A 210 10.20 -10.93 -5.69
CA ASN A 210 9.31 -11.89 -6.35
C ASN A 210 9.42 -13.24 -5.64
N ALA A 211 8.32 -13.95 -5.50
CA ALA A 211 8.36 -15.36 -5.11
C ALA A 211 9.01 -16.18 -6.23
N ILE A 212 9.94 -17.08 -5.87
CA ILE A 212 10.71 -17.90 -6.81
C ILE A 212 10.46 -19.40 -6.62
N SER A 213 9.57 -19.78 -5.71
CA SER A 213 9.30 -21.17 -5.34
C SER A 213 7.83 -21.38 -4.99
N LEU A 214 7.39 -22.63 -5.11
CA LEU A 214 6.13 -23.11 -4.56
C LEU A 214 6.40 -24.07 -3.38
N PRO A 215 5.59 -24.06 -2.30
CA PRO A 215 4.47 -23.13 -2.06
C PRO A 215 4.94 -21.68 -1.93
N LEU A 216 4.04 -20.74 -2.24
CA LEU A 216 4.33 -19.31 -2.12
C LEU A 216 4.70 -18.96 -0.66
N PRO A 217 5.66 -18.06 -0.44
CA PRO A 217 6.09 -17.70 0.91
C PRO A 217 5.04 -16.87 1.66
N LYS A 218 4.97 -17.05 2.99
CA LYS A 218 4.15 -16.21 3.88
C LYS A 218 4.84 -14.90 4.28
N SER A 219 6.15 -14.83 4.11
CA SER A 219 6.98 -13.63 4.31
C SER A 219 7.92 -13.47 3.11
N LEU A 220 7.92 -12.29 2.49
CA LEU A 220 8.73 -11.99 1.31
C LEU A 220 9.40 -10.63 1.48
N GLY A 221 10.74 -10.60 1.52
CA GLY A 221 11.49 -9.37 1.81
C GLY A 221 11.17 -8.78 3.19
N GLY A 222 10.84 -9.63 4.17
CA GLY A 222 10.39 -9.22 5.51
C GLY A 222 8.95 -8.71 5.57
N THR A 223 8.23 -8.69 4.44
CA THR A 223 6.83 -8.26 4.37
C THR A 223 5.90 -9.45 4.57
N GLU A 224 4.85 -9.28 5.35
CA GLU A 224 3.80 -10.26 5.64
C GLU A 224 2.43 -9.61 5.47
N VAL A 225 1.45 -10.36 4.96
CA VAL A 225 0.05 -9.93 4.93
C VAL A 225 -0.78 -10.95 5.68
N THR A 226 -1.65 -10.47 6.57
CA THR A 226 -2.63 -11.31 7.25
C THR A 226 -4.06 -10.87 6.92
N VAL A 227 -4.96 -11.85 6.85
CA VAL A 227 -6.39 -11.66 6.58
C VAL A 227 -7.16 -12.34 7.71
N ASN A 228 -7.85 -11.56 8.55
CA ASN A 228 -8.40 -12.01 9.83
C ASN A 228 -7.36 -12.75 10.69
N GLY A 229 -6.10 -12.29 10.67
CA GLY A 229 -4.98 -12.90 11.37
C GLY A 229 -4.35 -14.13 10.69
N ALA A 230 -4.96 -14.68 9.64
CA ALA A 230 -4.38 -15.79 8.87
C ALA A 230 -3.36 -15.28 7.84
N ALA A 231 -2.16 -15.87 7.82
CA ALA A 231 -1.08 -15.47 6.90
C ALA A 231 -1.42 -15.81 5.44
N ALA A 232 -1.29 -14.81 4.57
CA ALA A 232 -1.53 -14.92 3.14
C ALA A 232 -0.26 -15.36 2.38
N ASP A 233 -0.47 -15.94 1.20
CA ASP A 233 0.61 -16.36 0.30
C ASP A 233 1.05 -15.21 -0.60
N LEU A 234 2.32 -14.83 -0.54
CA LEU A 234 2.84 -13.66 -1.25
C LEU A 234 3.46 -14.04 -2.59
N LEU A 235 3.09 -13.33 -3.65
CA LEU A 235 3.63 -13.48 -4.99
C LEU A 235 4.67 -12.41 -5.31
N TYR A 236 4.38 -11.17 -4.91
CA TYR A 236 5.20 -9.99 -5.23
C TYR A 236 5.10 -8.95 -4.10
N VAL A 237 6.21 -8.29 -3.80
CA VAL A 237 6.30 -7.19 -2.84
C VAL A 237 7.15 -6.07 -3.46
N SER A 238 6.73 -4.83 -3.27
CA SER A 238 7.48 -3.61 -3.55
C SER A 238 7.13 -2.53 -2.52
N PRO A 239 7.85 -1.40 -2.48
CA PRO A 239 7.43 -0.27 -1.66
C PRO A 239 6.03 0.28 -2.00
N ALA A 240 5.53 0.03 -3.22
CA ALA A 240 4.28 0.61 -3.71
C ALA A 240 3.11 -0.39 -3.88
N GLN A 241 3.40 -1.69 -3.89
CA GLN A 241 2.43 -2.73 -4.23
C GLN A 241 2.80 -4.08 -3.61
N ILE A 242 1.79 -4.82 -3.17
CA ILE A 242 1.89 -6.25 -2.81
C ILE A 242 0.87 -7.04 -3.62
N ASN A 243 1.28 -8.14 -4.25
CA ASN A 243 0.36 -9.13 -4.83
C ASN A 243 0.40 -10.42 -4.01
N TYR A 244 -0.76 -10.91 -3.62
CA TYR A 244 -0.89 -12.06 -2.73
C TYR A 244 -2.19 -12.82 -2.98
N VAL A 245 -2.28 -14.04 -2.44
CA VAL A 245 -3.46 -14.90 -2.55
C VAL A 245 -4.22 -14.89 -1.22
N LEU A 246 -5.53 -14.64 -1.29
CA LEU A 246 -6.40 -14.68 -0.12
C LEU A 246 -6.47 -16.10 0.48
N PRO A 247 -6.40 -16.24 1.82
CA PRO A 247 -6.56 -17.54 2.47
C PRO A 247 -7.82 -18.30 2.03
N SER A 248 -7.70 -19.62 1.92
CA SER A 248 -8.71 -20.50 1.31
C SER A 248 -9.97 -20.70 2.16
N ASN A 249 -9.87 -20.50 3.47
CA ASN A 249 -10.91 -20.78 4.47
C ASN A 249 -11.69 -19.53 4.91
N LEU A 250 -11.67 -18.45 4.12
CA LEU A 250 -12.41 -17.23 4.43
C LEU A 250 -13.91 -17.41 4.19
N SER A 251 -14.73 -16.95 5.14
CA SER A 251 -16.18 -16.87 4.99
C SER A 251 -16.59 -15.54 4.32
N PRO A 252 -17.72 -15.50 3.60
CA PRO A 252 -18.26 -14.24 3.10
C PRO A 252 -18.49 -13.22 4.22
N GLY A 253 -18.15 -11.96 3.96
CA GLY A 253 -18.22 -10.88 4.95
C GLY A 253 -17.05 -9.92 4.84
N THR A 254 -16.86 -9.11 5.89
CA THR A 254 -15.69 -8.22 5.98
C THR A 254 -14.52 -8.99 6.58
N ALA A 255 -13.33 -8.87 5.98
CA ALA A 255 -12.10 -9.41 6.52
C ALA A 255 -11.11 -8.27 6.82
N ALA A 256 -10.52 -8.29 8.01
CA ALA A 256 -9.48 -7.35 8.41
C ALA A 256 -8.17 -7.69 7.73
N ILE A 257 -7.50 -6.69 7.17
CA ILE A 257 -6.21 -6.79 6.50
C ILE A 257 -5.16 -6.09 7.37
N GLU A 258 -4.04 -6.77 7.60
CA GLU A 258 -2.87 -6.18 8.24
C GLU A 258 -1.63 -6.50 7.42
N VAL A 259 -0.88 -5.46 7.05
CA VAL A 259 0.40 -5.56 6.36
C VAL A 259 1.49 -5.23 7.36
N LYS A 260 2.47 -6.13 7.48
CA LYS A 260 3.68 -5.92 8.28
C LYS A 260 4.91 -5.91 7.39
N THR A 261 5.88 -5.07 7.71
CA THR A 261 7.23 -5.12 7.14
C THR A 261 8.22 -5.15 8.29
N ASN A 262 9.08 -6.16 8.32
CA ASN A 262 10.04 -6.40 9.41
C ASN A 262 9.38 -6.42 10.80
N GLY A 263 8.16 -6.96 10.86
CA GLY A 263 7.35 -7.06 12.08
C GLY A 263 6.65 -5.77 12.52
N VAL A 264 6.79 -4.66 11.79
CA VAL A 264 6.06 -3.41 12.03
C VAL A 264 4.80 -3.37 11.19
N VAL A 265 3.67 -2.98 11.76
CA VAL A 265 2.44 -2.80 10.98
C VAL A 265 2.54 -1.54 10.13
N VAL A 266 2.66 -1.71 8.81
CA VAL A 266 2.79 -0.62 7.83
C VAL A 266 1.48 -0.33 7.08
N GLY A 267 0.45 -1.15 7.29
CA GLY A 267 -0.87 -0.91 6.71
C GLY A 267 -1.97 -1.69 7.40
N LYS A 268 -3.14 -1.07 7.56
CA LYS A 268 -4.38 -1.75 8.00
C LYS A 268 -5.52 -1.45 7.05
N GLY A 269 -6.39 -2.42 6.82
CA GLY A 269 -7.48 -2.27 5.87
C GLY A 269 -8.59 -3.26 6.10
N ILE A 270 -9.58 -3.22 5.21
CA ILE A 270 -10.64 -4.21 5.13
C ILE A 270 -10.80 -4.69 3.69
N ALA A 271 -11.18 -5.94 3.53
CA ALA A 271 -11.59 -6.53 2.26
C ALA A 271 -13.02 -7.04 2.36
N THR A 272 -13.80 -6.88 1.29
CA THR A 272 -15.14 -7.48 1.18
C THR A 272 -15.01 -8.84 0.53
N VAL A 273 -15.13 -9.89 1.33
CA VAL A 273 -15.03 -11.28 0.88
C VAL A 273 -16.40 -11.78 0.47
N ALA A 274 -16.48 -12.35 -0.72
CA ALA A 274 -17.65 -13.04 -1.24
C ALA A 274 -17.30 -14.50 -1.58
N SER A 275 -18.32 -15.37 -1.69
CA SER A 275 -18.12 -16.79 -2.09
C SER A 275 -17.45 -16.93 -3.47
N ALA A 276 -17.74 -16.00 -4.36
CA ALA A 276 -17.12 -15.80 -5.67
C ALA A 276 -17.11 -14.29 -5.93
N ALA A 277 -16.07 -13.81 -6.61
CA ALA A 277 -15.87 -12.42 -7.02
C ALA A 277 -15.06 -12.45 -8.33
N PRO A 278 -15.72 -12.72 -9.48
CA PRO A 278 -15.01 -12.97 -10.72
C PRO A 278 -14.31 -11.70 -11.22
N GLY A 279 -13.08 -11.85 -11.70
CA GLY A 279 -12.37 -10.84 -12.49
C GLY A 279 -11.59 -11.52 -13.61
N LEU A 280 -11.52 -10.87 -14.77
CA LEU A 280 -10.72 -11.31 -15.92
C LEU A 280 -9.51 -10.40 -16.06
N PHE A 281 -8.32 -10.99 -16.15
CA PHE A 281 -7.10 -10.22 -16.43
C PHE A 281 -7.18 -9.65 -17.85
N THR A 282 -6.54 -8.51 -18.06
CA THR A 282 -6.43 -7.87 -19.38
C THR A 282 -4.97 -7.64 -19.73
N ILE A 283 -4.66 -7.52 -21.02
CA ILE A 283 -3.26 -7.38 -21.49
C ILE A 283 -2.61 -6.06 -21.01
N THR A 284 -3.43 -5.06 -20.72
CA THR A 284 -3.06 -3.74 -20.18
C THR A 284 -2.97 -3.74 -18.65
N SER A 285 -3.35 -4.83 -17.99
CA SER A 285 -3.38 -5.00 -16.53
C SER A 285 -4.30 -4.03 -15.78
N ASP A 286 -5.14 -3.27 -16.47
CA ASP A 286 -6.05 -2.27 -15.89
C ASP A 286 -7.49 -2.77 -15.70
N GLY A 287 -7.74 -4.03 -16.06
CA GLY A 287 -9.07 -4.65 -16.02
C GLY A 287 -9.98 -4.24 -17.18
N ASN A 288 -9.48 -3.51 -18.19
CA ASN A 288 -10.26 -3.10 -19.36
C ASN A 288 -9.68 -3.62 -20.67
N GLY A 289 -10.49 -3.65 -21.72
CA GLY A 289 -10.04 -3.98 -23.08
C GLY A 289 -9.88 -5.48 -23.32
N ILE A 290 -8.77 -5.88 -23.95
CA ILE A 290 -8.56 -7.25 -24.44
C ILE A 290 -8.24 -8.17 -23.26
N PRO A 291 -8.99 -9.26 -23.05
CA PRO A 291 -8.70 -10.19 -21.96
C PRO A 291 -7.38 -10.91 -22.19
N ALA A 292 -6.68 -11.19 -21.10
CA ALA A 292 -5.53 -12.07 -21.09
C ALA A 292 -5.99 -13.50 -21.37
N GLY A 293 -5.51 -14.07 -22.46
CA GLY A 293 -5.96 -15.37 -22.93
C GLY A 293 -5.56 -15.64 -24.38
N TYR A 294 -6.10 -16.71 -24.91
CA TYR A 294 -5.88 -17.13 -26.29
C TYR A 294 -7.12 -17.84 -26.85
N SER A 295 -7.18 -17.96 -28.16
CA SER A 295 -8.10 -18.86 -28.85
C SER A 295 -7.40 -20.16 -29.26
N THR A 296 -8.14 -21.25 -29.33
CA THR A 296 -7.64 -22.57 -29.76
C THR A 296 -8.78 -23.45 -30.27
N PHE A 297 -8.49 -24.43 -31.11
CA PHE A 297 -9.45 -25.45 -31.57
C PHE A 297 -9.14 -26.86 -31.04
N ASP A 298 -7.92 -27.07 -30.52
CA ASP A 298 -7.37 -28.37 -30.12
C ASP A 298 -6.71 -28.33 -28.72
N GLY A 299 -6.60 -27.15 -28.10
CA GLY A 299 -5.87 -26.95 -26.84
C GLY A 299 -4.35 -26.92 -26.98
N ILE A 300 -3.81 -27.09 -28.19
CA ILE A 300 -2.38 -27.16 -28.48
C ILE A 300 -1.96 -25.96 -29.33
N THR A 301 -2.66 -25.75 -30.44
CA THR A 301 -2.47 -24.62 -31.34
C THR A 301 -3.21 -23.41 -30.77
N THR A 302 -2.44 -22.42 -30.31
CA THR A 302 -2.99 -21.22 -29.67
C THR A 302 -2.77 -19.97 -30.53
N LYS A 303 -3.73 -19.05 -30.47
CA LYS A 303 -3.60 -17.70 -31.04
C LYS A 303 -3.94 -16.68 -29.95
N VAL A 304 -2.98 -15.81 -29.61
CA VAL A 304 -3.21 -14.69 -28.68
C VAL A 304 -4.30 -13.75 -29.20
N LEU A 305 -4.99 -13.07 -28.29
CA LEU A 305 -6.16 -12.24 -28.61
C LEU A 305 -5.81 -10.80 -29.05
N PHE A 306 -4.53 -10.50 -29.25
CA PHE A 306 -4.03 -9.17 -29.61
C PHE A 306 -2.99 -9.24 -30.73
N ASN A 307 -2.87 -8.14 -31.47
CA ASN A 307 -1.86 -7.92 -32.49
C ASN A 307 -0.59 -7.32 -31.86
N SER A 308 0.53 -7.32 -32.58
CA SER A 308 1.80 -6.77 -32.08
C SER A 308 1.74 -5.27 -31.76
N ASP A 309 0.78 -4.55 -32.33
CA ASP A 309 0.50 -3.14 -32.05
C ASP A 309 -0.42 -2.91 -30.84
N GLY A 310 -0.84 -3.99 -30.16
CA GLY A 310 -1.74 -3.95 -29.01
C GLY A 310 -3.24 -3.92 -29.35
N THR A 311 -3.61 -3.91 -30.64
CA THR A 311 -5.02 -3.92 -31.07
C THR A 311 -5.64 -5.32 -30.96
N SER A 312 -6.97 -5.40 -30.95
CA SER A 312 -7.69 -6.67 -30.82
C SER A 312 -7.50 -7.55 -32.06
N ARG A 313 -7.11 -8.80 -31.87
CA ARG A 313 -6.96 -9.78 -32.95
C ARG A 313 -8.29 -10.48 -33.20
N ALA A 314 -8.73 -10.50 -34.46
CA ALA A 314 -9.88 -11.28 -34.87
C ALA A 314 -9.64 -12.79 -34.65
N VAL A 315 -10.58 -13.45 -33.98
CA VAL A 315 -10.59 -14.91 -33.80
C VAL A 315 -11.81 -15.55 -34.45
N GLU A 316 -11.63 -16.74 -35.01
CA GLU A 316 -12.69 -17.46 -35.70
C GLU A 316 -13.56 -18.23 -34.70
N ALA A 317 -14.87 -18.31 -34.95
CA ALA A 317 -15.79 -19.09 -34.10
C ALA A 317 -15.67 -20.62 -34.28
N GLY A 318 -15.06 -21.08 -35.38
CA GLY A 318 -15.09 -22.50 -35.76
C GLY A 318 -16.45 -22.96 -36.29
N THR A 319 -16.71 -24.26 -36.24
CA THR A 319 -17.99 -24.87 -36.68
C THR A 319 -18.65 -25.64 -35.53
N ALA A 320 -19.90 -26.09 -35.70
CA ALA A 320 -20.56 -26.91 -34.68
C ALA A 320 -19.83 -28.23 -34.40
N GLN A 321 -19.17 -28.81 -35.41
CA GLN A 321 -18.41 -30.07 -35.29
C GLN A 321 -16.97 -29.84 -34.82
N ARG A 322 -16.42 -28.65 -35.06
CA ARG A 322 -15.07 -28.26 -34.65
C ARG A 322 -15.09 -26.83 -34.12
N PRO A 323 -15.61 -26.64 -32.89
CA PRO A 323 -15.70 -25.32 -32.29
C PRO A 323 -14.32 -24.77 -31.98
N ASN A 324 -14.18 -23.44 -32.05
CA ASN A 324 -13.05 -22.77 -31.45
C ASN A 324 -13.41 -22.29 -30.05
N TYR A 325 -12.41 -22.24 -29.19
CA TYR A 325 -12.51 -21.86 -27.80
C TYR A 325 -11.80 -20.53 -27.56
N LEU A 326 -12.35 -19.73 -26.65
CA LEU A 326 -11.57 -18.76 -25.88
C LEU A 326 -11.14 -19.43 -24.56
N VAL A 327 -9.85 -19.38 -24.27
CA VAL A 327 -9.28 -19.71 -22.97
C VAL A 327 -8.83 -18.41 -22.33
N LEU A 328 -9.56 -17.96 -21.32
CA LEU A 328 -9.34 -16.68 -20.63
C LEU A 328 -8.84 -16.91 -19.21
N PHE A 329 -8.01 -15.98 -18.75
CA PHE A 329 -7.44 -16.02 -17.41
C PHE A 329 -8.05 -14.95 -16.51
N GLY A 330 -8.24 -15.30 -15.25
CA GLY A 330 -8.86 -14.42 -14.28
C GLY A 330 -8.62 -14.88 -12.85
N THR A 331 -9.44 -14.43 -11.92
CA THR A 331 -9.37 -14.85 -10.52
C THR A 331 -10.72 -14.68 -9.81
N GLY A 332 -10.87 -15.34 -8.66
CA GLY A 332 -12.02 -15.20 -7.77
C GLY A 332 -13.27 -15.95 -8.19
N PHE A 333 -13.19 -16.87 -9.15
CA PHE A 333 -14.33 -17.69 -9.57
C PHE A 333 -14.14 -19.19 -9.38
N ARG A 334 -12.97 -19.67 -8.97
CA ARG A 334 -12.74 -21.12 -8.72
C ARG A 334 -13.66 -21.74 -7.67
N LYS A 335 -14.14 -20.96 -6.70
CA LYS A 335 -15.05 -21.40 -5.61
C LYS A 335 -16.53 -21.27 -5.97
N ARG A 336 -16.86 -21.03 -7.24
CA ARG A 336 -18.24 -21.02 -7.74
C ARG A 336 -19.04 -22.23 -7.26
N THR A 337 -20.34 -22.03 -7.07
CA THR A 337 -21.23 -23.07 -6.53
C THR A 337 -21.46 -24.22 -7.51
N ASN A 338 -21.66 -23.90 -8.80
CA ASN A 338 -21.82 -24.87 -9.88
C ASN A 338 -21.33 -24.27 -11.21
N LEU A 339 -20.93 -25.10 -12.17
CA LEU A 339 -20.55 -24.64 -13.51
C LEU A 339 -21.76 -24.02 -14.24
N SER A 340 -22.98 -24.51 -14.01
CA SER A 340 -24.21 -23.95 -14.58
C SER A 340 -24.50 -22.50 -14.17
N ASN A 341 -23.86 -22.03 -13.10
CA ASN A 341 -23.99 -20.66 -12.61
C ASN A 341 -22.96 -19.71 -13.23
N VAL A 342 -22.12 -20.22 -14.14
CA VAL A 342 -21.18 -19.43 -14.94
C VAL A 342 -21.84 -19.15 -16.28
N GLN A 343 -22.14 -17.88 -16.54
CA GLN A 343 -22.68 -17.44 -17.82
C GLN A 343 -21.71 -16.48 -18.48
N VAL A 344 -21.47 -16.71 -19.78
CA VAL A 344 -20.71 -15.80 -20.62
C VAL A 344 -21.61 -15.34 -21.76
N ARG A 345 -21.57 -14.03 -22.05
CA ARG A 345 -22.18 -13.46 -23.25
C ARG A 345 -21.13 -12.79 -24.11
N ILE A 346 -21.12 -13.08 -25.41
CA ILE A 346 -20.24 -12.46 -26.42
C ILE A 346 -21.14 -11.67 -27.36
N GLY A 347 -21.05 -10.34 -27.34
CA GLY A 347 -21.96 -9.48 -28.11
C GLY A 347 -23.44 -9.71 -27.75
N GLY A 348 -23.73 -10.07 -26.49
CA GLY A 348 -25.07 -10.41 -26.01
C GLY A 348 -25.50 -11.87 -26.23
N ILE A 349 -24.80 -12.62 -27.09
CA ILE A 349 -25.05 -14.03 -27.40
C ILE A 349 -24.51 -14.91 -26.28
N ILE A 350 -25.34 -15.79 -25.71
CA ILE A 350 -24.91 -16.73 -24.67
C ILE A 350 -23.91 -17.72 -25.28
N ALA A 351 -22.76 -17.85 -24.63
CA ALA A 351 -21.71 -18.78 -24.99
C ALA A 351 -21.67 -19.96 -24.00
N GLN A 352 -21.39 -21.15 -24.50
CA GLN A 352 -21.22 -22.34 -23.68
C GLN A 352 -19.89 -22.25 -22.92
N VAL A 353 -19.92 -22.60 -21.64
CA VAL A 353 -18.74 -22.61 -20.76
C VAL A 353 -18.41 -24.05 -20.41
N ASP A 354 -17.27 -24.54 -20.91
CA ASP A 354 -16.83 -25.93 -20.70
C ASP A 354 -15.98 -26.07 -19.44
N TYR A 355 -15.33 -24.99 -19.01
CA TYR A 355 -14.51 -24.98 -17.82
C TYR A 355 -14.50 -23.60 -17.17
N ALA A 356 -14.57 -23.58 -15.84
CA ALA A 356 -14.32 -22.41 -15.02
C ALA A 356 -13.75 -22.91 -13.69
N GLY A 357 -12.49 -22.61 -13.37
CA GLY A 357 -11.83 -23.20 -12.21
C GLY A 357 -10.40 -22.72 -12.02
N ALA A 358 -9.70 -23.30 -11.06
CA ALA A 358 -8.30 -22.98 -10.80
C ALA A 358 -7.41 -23.39 -11.98
N GLN A 359 -6.52 -22.50 -12.40
CA GLN A 359 -5.45 -22.85 -13.32
C GLN A 359 -4.38 -23.66 -12.57
N THR A 360 -3.89 -24.76 -13.14
CA THR A 360 -3.10 -25.77 -12.41
C THR A 360 -1.67 -25.38 -12.07
N ASN A 361 -1.09 -24.40 -12.78
CA ASN A 361 0.33 -24.06 -12.70
C ASN A 361 0.58 -22.74 -11.96
N TYR A 362 -0.44 -21.91 -11.79
CA TYR A 362 -0.33 -20.58 -11.20
C TYR A 362 -1.29 -20.43 -10.02
N VAL A 363 -0.74 -20.33 -8.82
CA VAL A 363 -1.51 -20.11 -7.59
C VAL A 363 -2.28 -18.79 -7.71
N GLY A 364 -3.55 -18.77 -7.31
CA GLY A 364 -4.43 -17.59 -7.42
C GLY A 364 -4.98 -17.30 -8.83
N LEU A 365 -4.44 -17.93 -9.88
CA LEU A 365 -4.95 -17.80 -11.25
C LEU A 365 -6.11 -18.78 -11.50
N ASP A 366 -7.17 -18.28 -12.09
CA ASP A 366 -8.31 -19.05 -12.58
C ASP A 366 -8.33 -19.06 -14.12
N GLN A 367 -8.92 -20.10 -14.68
CA GLN A 367 -9.08 -20.30 -16.12
C GLN A 367 -10.55 -20.52 -16.48
N LEU A 368 -10.95 -19.96 -17.62
CA LEU A 368 -12.28 -20.03 -18.19
C LEU A 368 -12.18 -20.50 -19.65
N ASN A 369 -12.85 -21.60 -20.01
CA ASN A 369 -12.92 -22.12 -21.38
C ASN A 369 -14.32 -21.90 -21.93
N ILE A 370 -14.42 -21.16 -23.04
CA ILE A 370 -15.67 -20.72 -23.63
C ILE A 370 -15.71 -21.17 -25.07
N VAL A 371 -16.76 -21.88 -25.48
CA VAL A 371 -17.03 -22.15 -26.90
C VAL A 371 -17.45 -20.83 -27.56
N ILE A 372 -16.77 -20.43 -28.62
CA ILE A 372 -17.17 -19.24 -29.39
C ILE A 372 -18.45 -19.59 -30.17
N PRO A 373 -19.58 -18.90 -29.94
CA PRO A 373 -20.82 -19.20 -30.67
C PRO A 373 -20.64 -18.97 -32.17
N THR A 374 -21.08 -19.92 -32.99
CA THR A 374 -21.07 -19.76 -34.46
C THR A 374 -21.94 -18.58 -34.92
N SER A 375 -22.97 -18.22 -34.14
CA SER A 375 -23.82 -17.04 -34.36
C SER A 375 -23.13 -15.71 -34.06
N ALA A 376 -21.98 -15.71 -33.37
CA ALA A 376 -21.19 -14.49 -33.13
C ALA A 376 -20.21 -14.17 -34.27
N ARG A 377 -20.10 -15.05 -35.28
CA ARG A 377 -19.22 -14.89 -36.43
C ARG A 377 -19.44 -13.53 -37.12
N GLY A 378 -18.36 -12.83 -37.39
CA GLY A 378 -18.37 -11.53 -38.08
C GLY A 378 -18.87 -10.36 -37.22
N SER A 379 -19.10 -10.56 -35.92
CA SER A 379 -19.57 -9.48 -35.03
C SER A 379 -18.52 -8.38 -34.81
N GLY A 380 -17.25 -8.62 -35.18
CA GLY A 380 -16.17 -7.69 -34.92
C GLY A 380 -15.87 -7.57 -33.42
N GLU A 381 -15.44 -6.38 -32.98
CA GLU A 381 -15.11 -6.13 -31.57
C GLU A 381 -16.37 -5.93 -30.71
N VAL A 382 -16.65 -6.92 -29.87
CA VAL A 382 -17.84 -6.96 -29.01
C VAL A 382 -17.48 -7.18 -27.54
N ASP A 383 -18.38 -6.77 -26.65
CA ASP A 383 -18.25 -7.02 -25.23
C ASP A 383 -18.35 -8.53 -24.92
N LEU A 384 -17.48 -8.98 -24.03
CA LEU A 384 -17.58 -10.27 -23.36
C LEU A 384 -17.91 -10.02 -21.89
N ILE A 385 -19.08 -10.51 -21.47
CA ILE A 385 -19.61 -10.35 -20.13
C ILE A 385 -19.61 -11.70 -19.43
N LEU A 386 -18.84 -11.83 -18.35
CA LEU A 386 -18.83 -12.98 -17.46
C LEU A 386 -19.65 -12.68 -16.21
N THR A 387 -20.55 -13.59 -15.84
CA THR A 387 -21.17 -13.63 -14.52
C THR A 387 -20.98 -14.99 -13.86
N VAL A 388 -20.63 -15.00 -12.57
CA VAL A 388 -20.43 -16.22 -11.78
C VAL A 388 -21.27 -16.12 -10.51
N ASP A 389 -22.17 -17.09 -10.29
CA ASP A 389 -23.12 -17.07 -9.17
C ASP A 389 -23.88 -15.72 -9.07
N GLY A 390 -24.29 -15.19 -10.23
CA GLY A 390 -24.99 -13.90 -10.35
C GLY A 390 -24.13 -12.65 -10.19
N LYS A 391 -22.82 -12.78 -9.94
CA LYS A 391 -21.90 -11.64 -9.77
C LYS A 391 -21.15 -11.35 -11.07
N PRO A 392 -21.13 -10.10 -11.55
CA PRO A 392 -20.44 -9.75 -12.78
C PRO A 392 -18.92 -9.63 -12.57
N ALA A 393 -18.16 -9.99 -13.60
CA ALA A 393 -16.77 -9.61 -13.74
C ALA A 393 -16.63 -8.20 -14.35
N ASN A 394 -15.39 -7.70 -14.43
CA ASN A 394 -15.07 -6.57 -15.30
C ASN A 394 -15.44 -6.86 -16.76
N ARG A 395 -15.78 -5.80 -17.49
CA ARG A 395 -16.10 -5.90 -18.92
C ARG A 395 -14.81 -5.96 -19.72
N VAL A 396 -14.71 -6.94 -20.62
CA VAL A 396 -13.60 -7.08 -21.57
C VAL A 396 -14.16 -7.15 -22.98
N ARG A 397 -13.32 -6.95 -24.00
CA ARG A 397 -13.72 -6.95 -25.41
C ARG A 397 -12.94 -7.98 -26.21
N VAL A 398 -13.64 -8.68 -27.10
CA VAL A 398 -13.06 -9.68 -27.99
C VAL A 398 -13.48 -9.39 -29.42
N ASN A 399 -12.58 -9.61 -30.39
CA ASN A 399 -12.88 -9.44 -31.80
C ASN A 399 -13.22 -10.78 -32.45
N ILE A 400 -14.48 -10.97 -32.82
CA ILE A 400 -14.94 -12.19 -33.49
C ILE A 400 -14.94 -11.96 -35.00
N GLY A 401 -14.02 -12.64 -35.67
CA GLY A 401 -13.84 -12.59 -37.12
C GLY A 401 -14.91 -13.36 -37.89
N ASN A 402 -14.80 -13.28 -39.22
CA ASN A 402 -15.69 -13.96 -40.17
C ASN A 402 -15.49 -15.46 -40.25
#